data_AF-A0A6B2G488-F1
#
_entry.id   AF-A0A6B2G488-F1
#
_cell.length_a   1.000
_cell.length_b   1.000
_cell.length_c   1.000
_cell.angle_alpha   90.00
_cell.angle_beta   90.00
_cell.angle_gamma   90.00
#
_symmetry.space_group_name_H-M   'P 1'
#
loop_
_entity.id
_entity.type
_entity.pdbx_description
1 polymer ?
#
loop_
_entity_poly.entity_id
_entity_poly.type
_entity_poly.pdbx_seq_one_letter_code
_entity_poly.pdbx_strand_id
1 'polypeptide(L)'
;FVMGICRCQRLNTTNHFCYEHRMNVCQYCVLESHQQCIVKSYNSWLNSSEFNPICLFCSEKLSSKPCTRLCCWDVVHTECLNLKYDNEPDPSRIVCPDCSDPLIPPSNIVSPIADELIIILNKIQWYEKLIASGYKPPAYTANRNIALLKPPGKNNYIGEEKKNSNCKFYF
;
A
#
# COMPACT_ATOMS: atom_id res chain seq x y z
N PHE A 1 -6.22 -20.21 1.64
CA PHE A 1 -5.66 -18.90 2.03
C PHE A 1 -6.66 -18.21 2.93
N VAL A 2 -6.38 -18.10 4.24
CA VAL A 2 -7.26 -17.36 5.15
C VAL A 2 -6.96 -15.88 4.94
N MET A 3 -7.79 -15.21 4.14
CA MET A 3 -7.78 -13.75 4.08
C MET A 3 -8.47 -13.23 5.34
N GLY A 4 -7.84 -12.27 6.02
CA GLY A 4 -8.36 -11.70 7.25
C GLY A 4 -9.48 -10.70 6.98
N ILE A 5 -10.45 -10.60 7.87
CA ILE A 5 -11.44 -9.52 7.84
C ILE A 5 -10.97 -8.42 8.80
N CYS A 6 -10.94 -7.18 8.31
CA CYS A 6 -10.67 -6.04 9.17
C CYS A 6 -11.81 -5.87 10.19
N ARG A 7 -11.47 -5.57 11.46
CA ARG A 7 -12.46 -5.46 12.55
C ARG A 7 -13.30 -4.16 12.52
N CYS A 8 -13.18 -3.33 11.49
CA CYS A 8 -14.02 -2.14 11.36
C CYS A 8 -15.39 -2.48 10.78
N GLN A 9 -16.34 -1.55 10.89
CA GLN A 9 -17.71 -1.71 10.37
C GLN A 9 -17.77 -1.96 8.85
N ARG A 10 -16.72 -1.60 8.10
CA ARG A 10 -16.61 -1.83 6.66
C ARG A 10 -16.38 -3.31 6.31
N LEU A 11 -15.92 -4.13 7.27
CA LEU A 11 -15.68 -5.57 7.12
C LEU A 11 -14.86 -5.95 5.88
N ASN A 12 -13.94 -5.07 5.48
CA ASN A 12 -13.10 -5.27 4.30
C ASN A 12 -12.19 -6.48 4.50
N THR A 13 -12.16 -7.35 3.49
CA THR A 13 -11.16 -8.43 3.41
C THR A 13 -9.78 -7.81 3.16
N THR A 14 -8.78 -8.27 3.91
CA THR A 14 -7.41 -7.74 3.89
C THR A 14 -6.40 -8.82 4.25
N ASN A 15 -5.22 -8.74 3.66
CA ASN A 15 -4.06 -9.54 4.08
C ASN A 15 -3.10 -8.74 4.99
N HIS A 16 -3.44 -7.50 5.32
CA HIS A 16 -2.60 -6.61 6.11
C HIS A 16 -2.93 -6.72 7.60
N PHE A 17 -1.89 -6.80 8.40
CA PHE A 17 -1.94 -7.04 9.83
C PHE A 17 -1.10 -5.99 10.57
N CYS A 18 -1.71 -5.32 11.54
CA CYS A 18 -1.03 -4.38 12.41
C CYS A 18 -0.30 -5.16 13.51
N TYR A 19 1.02 -5.01 13.59
CA TYR A 19 1.84 -5.76 14.53
C TYR A 19 1.69 -5.25 15.97
N GLU A 20 1.50 -3.95 16.14
CA GLU A 20 1.29 -3.31 17.44
C GLU A 20 -0.05 -3.75 18.08
N HIS A 21 -1.13 -3.70 17.31
CA HIS A 21 -2.49 -3.97 17.80
C HIS A 21 -2.94 -5.43 17.58
N ARG A 22 -2.12 -6.23 16.90
CA ARG A 22 -2.35 -7.66 16.61
C ARG A 22 -3.72 -7.93 15.98
N MET A 23 -4.05 -7.15 14.93
CA MET A 23 -5.32 -7.27 14.22
C MET A 23 -5.20 -6.97 12.73
N ASN A 24 -6.10 -7.55 11.94
CA ASN A 24 -6.24 -7.26 10.52
C ASN A 24 -6.75 -5.83 10.30
N VAL A 25 -6.11 -5.10 9.40
CA VAL A 25 -6.40 -3.69 9.11
C VAL A 25 -6.64 -3.48 7.61
N CYS A 26 -7.65 -2.69 7.27
CA CYS A 26 -7.90 -2.24 5.90
C CYS A 26 -7.24 -0.88 5.65
N GLN A 27 -7.19 -0.46 4.39
CA GLN A 27 -6.54 0.81 3.99
C GLN A 27 -7.11 2.01 4.75
N TYR A 28 -8.43 2.07 4.98
CA TYR A 28 -9.07 3.14 5.75
C TYR A 28 -8.60 3.18 7.21
N CYS A 29 -8.58 2.03 7.89
CA CYS A 29 -8.15 1.97 9.30
C CYS A 29 -6.68 2.35 9.48
N VAL A 30 -5.83 2.06 8.48
CA VAL A 30 -4.43 2.48 8.54
C VAL A 30 -4.28 4.00 8.51
N LEU A 31 -5.15 4.70 7.80
CA LEU A 31 -5.14 6.16 7.75
C LEU A 31 -5.86 6.80 8.94
N GLU A 32 -6.89 6.16 9.50
CA GLU A 32 -7.70 6.73 10.57
C GLU A 32 -7.13 6.46 11.97
N SER A 33 -6.70 5.23 12.24
CA SER A 33 -6.37 4.78 13.61
C SER A 33 -5.01 4.09 13.75
N HIS A 34 -4.32 3.80 12.64
CA HIS A 34 -3.01 3.12 12.65
C HIS A 34 -1.96 3.86 11.82
N GLN A 35 -1.97 5.19 11.82
CA GLN A 35 -1.13 6.03 10.96
C GLN A 35 0.38 5.76 11.12
N GLN A 36 0.83 5.53 12.36
CA GLN A 36 2.23 5.26 12.69
C GLN A 36 2.54 3.77 12.87
N CYS A 37 1.53 2.89 12.83
CA CYS A 37 1.75 1.50 13.19
C CYS A 37 2.54 0.73 12.13
N ILE A 38 3.37 -0.21 12.56
CA ILE A 38 3.95 -1.19 11.62
C ILE A 38 2.87 -2.16 11.14
N VAL A 39 2.66 -2.19 9.82
CA VAL A 39 1.66 -3.03 9.16
C VAL A 39 2.35 -3.81 8.05
N LYS A 40 2.31 -5.14 8.12
CA LYS A 40 2.82 -6.05 7.08
C LYS A 40 1.79 -7.13 6.77
N SER A 41 2.14 -8.13 5.94
CA SER A 41 1.22 -9.23 5.67
C SER A 41 0.98 -10.10 6.91
N TYR A 42 -0.19 -10.70 7.03
CA TYR A 42 -0.49 -11.66 8.11
C TYR A 42 0.46 -12.86 8.09
N ASN A 43 0.91 -13.31 6.91
CA ASN A 43 1.88 -14.39 6.80
C ASN A 43 3.25 -13.98 7.38
N SER A 44 3.70 -12.75 7.10
CA SER A 44 4.91 -12.20 7.70
C SER A 44 4.82 -12.21 9.23
N TRP A 45 3.65 -11.90 9.80
CA TRP A 45 3.46 -11.90 11.25
C TRP A 45 3.51 -13.30 11.86
N LEU A 46 2.92 -14.29 11.18
CA LEU A 46 3.01 -15.70 11.60
C LEU A 46 4.45 -16.23 11.62
N ASN A 47 5.28 -15.76 10.68
CA ASN A 47 6.69 -16.17 10.59
C ASN A 47 7.56 -15.43 11.61
N SER A 48 7.33 -14.12 11.78
CA SER A 48 8.01 -13.28 12.77
C SER A 48 7.08 -12.19 13.26
N SER A 49 6.78 -12.21 14.56
CA SER A 49 5.97 -11.19 15.23
C SER A 49 6.78 -9.97 15.68
N GLU A 50 8.10 -9.96 15.44
CA GLU A 50 8.96 -8.85 15.79
C GLU A 50 8.74 -7.66 14.85
N PHE A 51 8.77 -6.44 15.39
CA PHE A 51 8.67 -5.22 14.61
C PHE A 51 9.51 -4.11 15.22
N ASN A 52 10.04 -3.25 14.36
CA ASN A 52 10.82 -2.08 14.75
C ASN A 52 10.06 -0.81 14.34
N PRO A 53 9.50 -0.05 15.29
CA PRO A 53 8.75 1.17 15.00
C PRO A 53 9.70 2.37 14.79
N ILE A 54 10.65 2.21 13.87
CA ILE A 54 11.65 3.23 13.52
C ILE A 54 11.49 3.68 12.09
N CYS A 55 11.79 4.95 11.83
CA CYS A 55 11.79 5.52 10.50
C CYS A 55 12.97 4.98 9.68
N LEU A 56 12.71 4.56 8.44
CA LEU A 56 13.72 4.02 7.52
C LEU A 56 14.84 5.00 7.14
N PHE A 57 14.62 6.31 7.30
CA PHE A 57 15.58 7.33 6.89
C PHE A 57 16.47 7.86 8.01
N CYS A 58 15.94 8.01 9.23
CA CYS A 58 16.68 8.60 10.36
C CYS A 58 16.91 7.61 11.52
N SER A 59 16.33 6.42 11.47
CA SER A 59 16.40 5.41 12.53
C SER A 59 15.85 5.86 13.89
N GLU A 60 15.14 6.99 13.95
CA GLU A 60 14.40 7.43 15.15
C GLU A 60 13.01 6.78 15.21
N LYS A 61 12.40 6.76 16.40
CA LYS A 61 11.05 6.22 16.61
C LYS A 61 10.01 6.97 15.77
N LEU A 62 9.11 6.23 15.10
CA LEU A 62 8.01 6.79 14.29
C LEU A 62 7.06 7.70 15.09
N SER A 63 6.98 7.51 16.40
CA SER A 63 6.15 8.32 17.28
C SER A 63 6.74 9.72 17.56
N SER A 64 7.98 10.02 17.14
CA SER A 64 8.65 11.28 17.48
C SER A 64 8.20 12.46 16.61
N LYS A 65 7.81 12.20 15.36
CA LYS A 65 7.48 13.22 14.36
C LYS A 65 6.27 12.79 13.52
N PRO A 66 5.62 13.74 12.81
CA PRO A 66 4.59 13.42 11.83
C PRO A 66 5.10 12.41 10.78
N CYS A 67 4.27 11.42 10.48
CA CYS A 67 4.58 10.30 9.61
C CYS A 67 3.71 10.30 8.36
N THR A 68 4.28 9.83 7.25
CA THR A 68 3.60 9.58 5.99
C THR A 68 3.60 8.07 5.72
N ARG A 69 2.41 7.54 5.39
CA ARG A 69 2.24 6.16 4.94
C ARG A 69 2.50 6.08 3.44
N LEU A 70 3.35 5.15 3.02
CA LEU A 70 3.64 4.87 1.61
C LEU A 70 2.66 3.84 1.04
N CYS A 71 2.54 3.77 -0.29
CA CYS A 71 1.69 2.78 -0.96
C CYS A 71 2.13 1.32 -0.73
N CYS A 72 3.42 1.10 -0.42
CA CYS A 72 3.97 -0.19 -0.02
C CYS A 72 3.66 -0.56 1.44
N TRP A 73 2.87 0.25 2.16
CA TRP A 73 2.47 0.12 3.57
C TRP A 73 3.54 0.50 4.61
N ASP A 74 4.75 0.84 4.18
CA ASP A 74 5.78 1.37 5.08
C ASP A 74 5.47 2.78 5.58
N VAL A 75 6.09 3.14 6.71
CA VAL A 75 5.94 4.44 7.36
C VAL A 75 7.28 5.12 7.47
N VAL A 76 7.30 6.40 7.12
CA VAL A 76 8.47 7.25 7.28
C VAL A 76 8.04 8.60 7.84
N HIS A 77 8.96 9.31 8.49
CA HIS A 77 8.70 10.69 8.86
C HIS A 77 8.53 11.55 7.61
N THR A 78 7.52 12.42 7.61
CA THR A 78 7.24 13.32 6.48
C THR A 78 8.41 14.26 6.19
N GLU A 79 9.08 14.74 7.24
CA GLU A 79 10.28 15.57 7.11
C GLU A 79 11.45 14.80 6.51
N CYS A 80 11.69 13.56 6.96
CA CYS A 80 12.77 12.74 6.42
C CYS A 80 12.52 12.38 4.95
N LEU A 81 11.27 12.14 4.58
CA LEU A 81 10.86 11.97 3.19
C LEU A 81 11.21 13.20 2.35
N ASN A 82 10.88 14.40 2.85
CA ASN A 82 11.19 15.64 2.15
C ASN A 82 12.71 15.84 1.99
N LEU A 83 13.47 15.73 3.08
CA LEU A 83 14.93 15.88 3.07
C LEU A 83 15.63 14.89 2.14
N LYS A 84 15.11 13.67 2.01
CA LYS A 84 15.72 12.62 1.17
C LYS A 84 15.67 12.97 -0.32
N TYR A 85 14.57 13.55 -0.81
CA TYR A 85 14.32 13.77 -2.24
C TYR A 85 14.32 15.23 -2.66
N ASP A 86 14.59 16.17 -1.75
CA ASP A 86 14.62 17.61 -2.03
C ASP A 86 15.50 17.99 -3.24
N ASN A 87 16.59 17.25 -3.43
CA ASN A 87 17.55 17.44 -4.51
C ASN A 87 17.63 16.25 -5.49
N GLU A 88 16.62 15.39 -5.53
CA GLU A 88 16.58 14.25 -6.46
C GLU A 88 15.78 14.62 -7.73
N PRO A 89 16.45 14.93 -8.86
CA PRO A 89 15.77 15.28 -10.10
C PRO A 89 15.22 14.06 -10.85
N ASP A 90 15.73 12.85 -10.58
CA ASP A 90 15.36 11.65 -11.33
C ASP A 90 14.16 10.94 -10.67
N PRO A 91 12.98 10.92 -11.31
CA PRO A 91 11.79 10.31 -10.74
C PRO A 91 11.95 8.80 -10.51
N SER A 92 12.84 8.15 -11.27
CA SER A 92 13.11 6.72 -11.12
C SER A 92 13.87 6.37 -9.83
N ARG A 93 14.51 7.37 -9.20
CA ARG A 93 15.21 7.24 -7.92
C ARG A 93 14.34 7.56 -6.71
N ILE A 94 13.14 8.07 -6.94
CA ILE A 94 12.16 8.38 -5.89
C ILE A 94 11.40 7.09 -5.51
N VAL A 95 12.08 6.22 -4.78
CA VAL A 95 11.62 4.87 -4.40
C VAL A 95 11.77 4.60 -2.91
N CYS A 96 10.92 3.73 -2.34
CA CYS A 96 11.07 3.28 -0.96
C CYS A 96 12.43 2.58 -0.76
N PRO A 97 13.20 2.90 0.30
CA PRO A 97 14.53 2.29 0.51
C PRO A 97 14.47 0.79 0.86
N ASP A 98 13.34 0.28 1.38
CA ASP A 98 13.22 -1.12 1.81
C ASP A 98 12.80 -2.04 0.64
N CYS A 99 11.76 -1.67 -0.10
CA CYS A 99 11.19 -2.49 -1.17
C CYS A 99 11.49 -1.99 -2.59
N SER A 100 12.08 -0.81 -2.75
CA SER A 100 12.30 -0.15 -4.06
C SER A 100 11.03 0.17 -4.84
N ASP A 101 9.85 0.10 -4.21
CA ASP A 101 8.60 0.50 -4.85
C ASP A 101 8.60 2.02 -5.14
N PRO A 102 8.08 2.45 -6.30
CA PRO A 102 7.92 3.87 -6.60
C PRO A 102 7.12 4.59 -5.53
N LEU A 103 7.65 5.71 -5.03
CA LEU A 103 6.97 6.47 -4.00
C LEU A 103 5.79 7.27 -4.56
N ILE A 104 5.93 7.74 -5.80
CA ILE A 104 4.89 8.48 -6.51
C ILE A 104 3.84 7.47 -7.01
N PRO A 105 2.58 7.57 -6.54
CA PRO A 105 1.54 6.64 -6.95
C PRO A 105 1.23 6.73 -8.46
N PRO A 106 0.91 5.60 -9.12
CA PRO A 106 0.43 5.60 -10.50
C PRO A 106 -0.85 6.44 -10.68
N SER A 107 -1.02 7.05 -11.84
CA SER A 107 -2.12 8.01 -12.09
C SER A 107 -3.53 7.42 -12.09
N ASN A 108 -3.68 6.11 -12.25
CA ASN A 108 -4.96 5.39 -12.34
C ASN A 108 -5.18 4.40 -11.18
N ILE A 109 -4.36 4.47 -10.12
CA ILE A 109 -4.60 3.65 -8.93
C ILE A 109 -5.76 4.25 -8.12
N VAL A 110 -6.65 3.39 -7.63
CA VAL A 110 -7.73 3.80 -6.71
C VAL A 110 -7.44 3.16 -5.37
N SER A 111 -6.88 3.95 -4.45
CA SER A 111 -6.48 3.51 -3.11
C SER A 111 -6.54 4.70 -2.15
N PRO A 112 -7.23 4.58 -1.00
CA PRO A 112 -7.23 5.63 0.01
C PRO A 112 -5.83 6.06 0.45
N ILE A 113 -4.87 5.13 0.48
CA ILE A 113 -3.47 5.41 0.85
C ILE A 113 -2.80 6.25 -0.24
N ALA A 114 -3.03 5.91 -1.52
CA ALA A 114 -2.50 6.68 -2.64
C ALA A 114 -3.07 8.11 -2.65
N ASP A 115 -4.38 8.26 -2.41
CA ASP A 115 -5.06 9.56 -2.36
C ASP A 115 -4.48 10.44 -1.24
N GLU A 116 -4.34 9.90 -0.02
CA GLU A 116 -3.74 10.61 1.11
C GLU A 116 -2.27 10.97 0.84
N LEU A 117 -1.51 10.04 0.25
CA LEU A 117 -0.10 10.28 -0.09
C LEU A 117 0.03 11.40 -1.14
N ILE A 118 -0.82 11.44 -2.16
CA ILE A 118 -0.84 12.51 -3.15
C ILE A 118 -1.16 13.86 -2.48
N ILE A 119 -2.11 13.90 -1.55
CA ILE A 119 -2.42 15.12 -0.78
C ILE A 119 -1.20 15.63 -0.01
N ILE A 120 -0.43 14.72 0.59
CA ILE A 120 0.81 15.07 1.31
C ILE A 120 1.89 15.53 0.32
N LEU A 121 2.12 14.79 -0.77
CA LEU A 121 3.13 15.10 -1.78
C LEU A 121 2.89 16.46 -2.44
N ASN A 122 1.64 16.83 -2.70
CA ASN A 122 1.29 18.16 -3.25
C ASN A 122 1.68 19.33 -2.33
N LYS A 123 1.97 19.08 -1.04
CA LYS A 123 2.46 20.10 -0.09
C LYS A 123 3.99 20.18 -0.07
N ILE A 124 4.69 19.33 -0.81
CA ILE A 124 6.14 19.22 -0.81
C ILE A 124 6.74 19.87 -2.05
N GLN A 125 7.74 20.74 -1.84
CA GLN A 125 8.30 21.58 -2.89
C GLN A 125 8.97 20.80 -4.03
N TRP A 126 9.71 19.72 -3.75
CA TRP A 126 10.35 18.93 -4.82
C TRP A 126 9.33 18.21 -5.70
N TYR A 127 8.19 17.79 -5.13
CA TYR A 127 7.13 17.14 -5.90
C TYR A 127 6.42 18.15 -6.82
N GLU A 128 6.17 19.36 -6.33
CA GLU A 128 5.66 20.46 -7.15
C GLU A 128 6.58 20.77 -8.34
N LYS A 129 7.89 20.91 -8.09
CA LYS A 129 8.90 21.10 -9.14
C LYS A 129 8.88 19.95 -10.15
N LEU A 130 8.75 18.72 -9.66
CA LEU A 130 8.71 17.53 -10.50
C LEU A 130 7.50 17.56 -11.44
N ILE A 131 6.29 17.83 -10.95
CA ILE A 131 5.09 17.93 -11.79
C ILE A 131 5.22 19.12 -12.77
N ALA A 132 5.75 20.26 -12.32
CA ALA A 132 6.00 21.43 -13.17
C ALA A 132 7.00 21.16 -14.30
N SER A 133 7.93 20.21 -14.14
CA SER A 133 8.84 19.77 -15.20
C SER A 133 8.15 19.02 -16.36
N GLY A 134 6.85 18.72 -16.22
CA GLY A 134 6.08 17.93 -17.17
C GLY A 134 6.08 16.42 -16.89
N TYR A 135 6.66 16.00 -15.76
CA TYR A 135 6.57 14.60 -15.31
C TYR A 135 5.11 14.19 -15.10
N LYS A 136 4.74 13.04 -15.66
CA LYS A 136 3.43 12.41 -15.46
C LYS A 136 3.65 11.03 -14.85
N PRO A 137 3.04 10.73 -13.68
CA PRO A 137 3.12 9.39 -13.11
C PRO A 137 2.62 8.35 -14.12
N PRO A 138 3.36 7.26 -14.35
CA PRO A 138 2.95 6.24 -15.29
C PRO A 138 1.59 5.68 -14.88
N ALA A 139 0.74 5.38 -15.87
CA ALA A 139 -0.43 4.56 -15.60
C ALA A 139 0.04 3.17 -15.15
N TYR A 140 -0.58 2.65 -14.10
CA TYR A 140 -0.44 1.27 -13.71
C TYR A 140 -0.86 0.39 -14.89
N THR A 141 0.10 -0.28 -15.50
CA THR A 141 -0.11 -1.34 -16.48
C THR A 141 0.18 -2.65 -15.76
N ALA A 142 -0.78 -3.57 -15.76
CA ALA A 142 -0.75 -4.82 -15.00
C ALA A 142 0.43 -5.77 -15.35
N ASN A 143 1.35 -5.35 -16.23
CA ASN A 143 2.44 -6.15 -16.80
C ASN A 143 3.84 -5.74 -16.33
N ARG A 144 3.99 -4.84 -15.34
CA ARG A 144 5.23 -4.76 -14.56
C ARG A 144 5.07 -5.64 -13.34
N ASN A 145 5.87 -6.69 -13.27
CA ASN A 145 5.99 -7.63 -12.15
C ASN A 145 6.19 -6.88 -10.82
N ILE A 146 5.07 -6.51 -10.19
CA ILE A 146 4.95 -6.26 -8.76
C ILE A 146 3.82 -7.19 -8.33
N ALA A 147 4.17 -8.22 -7.58
CA ALA A 147 3.24 -9.24 -7.12
C ALA A 147 2.19 -8.75 -6.10
N LEU A 148 1.89 -7.44 -6.00
CA LEU A 148 1.16 -6.89 -4.83
C LEU A 148 0.04 -5.87 -5.10
N LEU A 149 -0.48 -5.75 -6.33
CA LEU A 149 -1.76 -5.06 -6.55
C LEU A 149 -2.71 -5.88 -7.45
N LYS A 150 -2.97 -7.14 -7.09
CA LYS A 150 -4.17 -7.84 -7.57
C LYS A 150 -5.36 -7.43 -6.69
N PRO A 151 -6.43 -6.81 -7.21
CA PRO A 151 -7.70 -6.79 -6.50
C PRO A 151 -8.15 -8.25 -6.27
N PRO A 152 -8.79 -8.60 -5.13
CA PRO A 152 -9.43 -9.90 -5.00
C PRO A 152 -10.46 -10.02 -6.14
N GLY A 153 -10.36 -11.11 -6.90
CA GLY A 153 -10.95 -11.27 -8.21
C GLY A 153 -12.41 -10.84 -8.32
N LYS A 154 -12.69 -9.93 -9.27
CA LYS A 154 -13.96 -9.94 -9.97
C LYS A 154 -13.89 -11.08 -10.97
N ASN A 155 -14.46 -12.23 -10.63
CA ASN A 155 -14.76 -13.24 -11.65
C ASN A 155 -15.88 -12.68 -12.55
N ASN A 156 -15.49 -12.31 -13.77
CA ASN A 156 -16.40 -12.14 -14.88
C ASN A 156 -17.00 -13.53 -15.21
N TYR A 157 -18.26 -13.75 -14.86
CA TYR A 157 -19.04 -14.80 -15.51
C TYR A 157 -19.48 -14.24 -16.87
N ILE A 158 -18.65 -14.50 -17.89
CA ILE A 158 -19.12 -14.55 -19.27
C ILE A 158 -19.69 -15.95 -19.43
N GLY A 159 -21.00 -16.03 -19.68
CA GLY A 159 -21.66 -17.27 -20.03
C GLY A 159 -21.16 -17.76 -21.39
N GLU A 160 -20.80 -19.03 -21.46
CA GLU A 160 -20.86 -19.79 -22.70
C GLU A 160 -21.48 -21.16 -22.41
N GLU A 161 -22.67 -21.36 -22.99
CA GLU A 161 -23.34 -22.64 -23.12
C GLU A 161 -22.45 -23.62 -23.90
N LYS A 162 -22.15 -24.81 -23.36
CA LYS A 162 -22.07 -26.08 -24.14
C LYS A 162 -22.45 -27.31 -23.30
N LYS A 163 -23.67 -27.77 -23.55
CA LYS A 163 -24.24 -29.14 -23.62
C LYS A 163 -23.48 -30.36 -23.02
N ASN A 164 -24.31 -31.20 -22.39
CA ASN A 164 -24.17 -32.65 -22.10
C ASN A 164 -23.16 -33.06 -21.01
N SER A 165 -23.43 -34.00 -20.10
CA SER A 165 -24.54 -34.95 -19.92
C SER A 165 -24.33 -35.68 -18.58
N ASN A 166 -25.44 -36.13 -17.99
CA ASN A 166 -25.58 -37.10 -16.88
C ASN A 166 -25.42 -36.61 -15.43
N CYS A 167 -26.58 -36.23 -14.89
CA CYS A 167 -26.94 -36.33 -13.49
C CYS A 167 -26.81 -37.78 -12.97
N LYS A 168 -26.23 -37.95 -11.78
CA LYS A 168 -26.72 -38.91 -10.77
C LYS A 168 -26.59 -38.27 -9.39
N PHE A 169 -27.74 -37.92 -8.82
CA PHE A 169 -27.89 -37.61 -7.40
C PHE A 169 -27.95 -38.94 -6.63
N TYR A 170 -27.23 -39.02 -5.51
CA TYR A 170 -27.58 -39.92 -4.42
C TYR A 170 -27.73 -39.07 -3.16
N PHE A 171 -28.80 -39.37 -2.43
CA PHE A 171 -29.25 -38.76 -1.20
C PHE A 171 -28.25 -38.89 -0.05
#